data_AF-A0AAD5E571-F1
#
_entry.id   AF-A0AAD5E571-F1
#
_cell.length_a   1.000
_cell.length_b   1.000
_cell.length_c   1.000
_cell.angle_alpha   90.00
_cell.angle_beta   90.00
_cell.angle_gamma   90.00
#
_symmetry.space_group_name_H-M   'P 1'
#
loop_
_entity.id
_entity.type
_entity.pdbx_description
1 polymer ?
#
loop_
_entity_poly.entity_id
_entity_poly.type
_entity_poly.pdbx_seq_one_letter_code
_entity_poly.pdbx_strand_id
1 'polypeptide(L)'
;MNTSPARRESNALYTASLFILIALTALCLAVSAADVIIQALADKNQYGQHDYRNLFVVGGSYVLLGLLAFIFSCSRLFTVRRSLADIPKLHIPISEYDLPKKVHKRIQEGFTDIRHIRSLAEPKPEDVGQLGWAKPGSEFEGVNFKRAITRTSGIIEKAAIEMDQDFVRPAYIPFRQYVEFLSQHIKVDRSIVDVYLDGYERARFSQDEFTEAEYLGIMGHLAIILRSMGYLTDNDAVIEESIGSRAASSRIYASSGSSMADSEVKIRGGYIVQDGSDSGLSDNAEKHSILSWESARRMN
;
A
#
# COMPACT_ATOMS: atom_id res chain seq x y z
N MET A 1 -14.62 10.84 7.16
CA MET A 1 -14.36 10.67 8.61
C MET A 1 -14.26 9.17 8.87
N ASN A 2 -13.08 8.59 8.61
CA ASN A 2 -12.83 7.15 8.69
C ASN A 2 -12.24 6.85 10.07
N THR A 3 -13.01 6.26 10.97
CA THR A 3 -12.50 5.78 12.25
C THR A 3 -11.88 4.42 12.04
N SER A 4 -10.58 4.29 12.33
CA SER A 4 -9.78 3.08 12.20
C SER A 4 -10.45 1.89 12.93
N PRO A 5 -10.68 0.73 12.27
CA PRO A 5 -11.40 -0.41 12.85
C PRO A 5 -10.71 -0.99 14.08
N ALA A 6 -9.38 -0.92 14.16
CA ALA A 6 -8.59 -1.49 15.25
C ALA A 6 -8.94 -0.94 16.65
N ARG A 7 -9.41 0.30 16.76
CA ARG A 7 -9.75 0.91 18.07
C ARG A 7 -11.14 0.51 18.57
N ARG A 8 -12.03 0.02 17.71
CA ARG A 8 -13.35 -0.51 18.11
C ARG A 8 -13.22 -1.91 18.72
N GLU A 9 -12.35 -2.73 18.14
CA GLU A 9 -12.13 -4.13 18.55
C GLU A 9 -11.67 -4.21 20.02
N SER A 10 -10.67 -3.42 20.43
CA SER A 10 -10.12 -3.47 21.80
C SER A 10 -11.16 -3.10 22.88
N ASN A 11 -11.99 -2.09 22.59
CA ASN A 11 -13.02 -1.63 23.52
C ASN A 11 -14.19 -2.62 23.60
N ALA A 12 -14.52 -3.28 22.50
CA ALA A 12 -15.54 -4.33 22.45
C ALA A 12 -15.08 -5.57 23.23
N LEU A 13 -13.82 -5.99 23.07
CA LEU A 13 -13.26 -7.13 23.80
C LEU A 13 -13.20 -6.87 25.31
N TYR A 14 -12.76 -5.68 25.75
CA TYR A 14 -12.74 -5.32 27.17
C TYR A 14 -14.15 -5.31 27.77
N THR A 15 -15.10 -4.67 27.08
CA THR A 15 -16.50 -4.59 27.52
C THR A 15 -17.14 -5.98 27.57
N ALA A 16 -16.93 -6.81 26.54
CA ALA A 16 -17.43 -8.19 26.51
C ALA A 16 -16.82 -9.04 27.63
N SER A 17 -15.51 -8.94 27.88
CA SER A 17 -14.84 -9.70 28.94
C SER A 17 -15.36 -9.36 30.33
N LEU A 18 -15.67 -8.09 30.60
CA LEU A 18 -16.28 -7.65 31.85
C LEU A 18 -17.70 -8.21 32.03
N PHE A 19 -18.56 -8.17 31.00
CA PHE A 19 -19.90 -8.76 31.08
C PHE A 19 -19.86 -10.28 31.23
N ILE A 20 -18.93 -10.97 30.55
CA ILE A 20 -18.73 -12.41 30.69
C ILE A 20 -18.30 -12.76 32.10
N LEU A 21 -17.35 -12.01 32.69
CA LEU A 21 -16.87 -12.26 34.05
C LEU A 21 -17.99 -12.04 35.07
N ILE A 22 -18.79 -10.99 34.91
CA ILE A 22 -19.97 -10.75 35.75
C ILE A 22 -20.99 -11.90 35.61
N ALA A 23 -21.31 -12.31 34.39
CA ALA A 23 -22.24 -13.40 34.14
C ALA A 23 -21.75 -14.73 34.72
N LEU A 24 -20.45 -15.03 34.61
CA LEU A 24 -19.82 -16.21 35.17
C LEU A 24 -19.86 -16.20 36.71
N THR A 25 -19.56 -15.05 37.34
CA THR A 25 -19.67 -14.93 38.81
C THR A 25 -21.11 -15.09 39.29
N ALA A 26 -22.08 -14.55 38.57
CA ALA A 26 -23.50 -14.73 38.89
C ALA A 26 -23.95 -16.18 38.70
N LEU A 27 -23.48 -16.85 37.64
CA LEU A 27 -23.76 -18.26 37.38
C LEU A 27 -23.16 -19.15 38.47
N CYS A 28 -21.91 -18.91 38.88
CA CYS A 28 -21.24 -19.66 39.93
C CYS A 28 -21.98 -19.53 41.27
N LEU A 29 -22.45 -18.32 41.61
CA LEU A 29 -23.31 -18.09 42.77
C LEU A 29 -24.64 -18.85 42.67
N ALA A 30 -25.28 -18.87 41.49
CA ALA A 30 -26.53 -19.59 41.28
C ALA A 30 -26.37 -21.11 41.40
N VAL A 31 -25.27 -21.68 40.86
CA VAL A 31 -24.97 -23.12 40.99
C VAL A 31 -24.68 -23.49 42.43
N SER A 32 -23.90 -22.68 43.15
CA SER A 32 -23.65 -22.91 44.59
C SER A 32 -24.94 -22.84 45.41
N ALA A 33 -25.85 -21.91 45.09
CA ALA A 33 -27.15 -21.81 45.76
C ALA A 33 -28.05 -23.02 45.45
N ALA A 34 -28.08 -23.49 44.20
CA ALA A 34 -28.86 -24.66 43.81
C ALA A 34 -28.37 -25.94 44.51
N ASP A 35 -27.06 -26.13 44.61
CA ASP A 35 -26.47 -27.30 45.29
C ASP A 35 -26.83 -27.32 46.79
N VAL A 36 -26.72 -26.17 47.47
CA VAL A 36 -27.06 -26.08 48.89
C VAL A 36 -28.57 -26.25 49.15
N ILE A 37 -29.44 -25.75 48.27
CA ILE A 37 -30.89 -25.98 48.36
C ILE A 37 -31.22 -27.45 48.14
N ILE A 38 -30.59 -28.11 47.16
CA ILE A 38 -30.80 -29.53 46.90
C ILE A 38 -30.31 -30.36 48.09
N GLN A 39 -29.16 -30.04 48.68
CA GLN A 39 -28.65 -30.70 49.89
C GLN A 39 -29.58 -30.49 51.10
N ALA A 40 -30.12 -29.27 51.29
CA ALA A 40 -31.08 -28.98 52.35
C ALA A 40 -32.45 -29.67 52.15
N LEU A 41 -32.84 -29.95 50.91
CA LEU A 41 -34.06 -30.70 50.58
C LEU A 41 -33.85 -32.22 50.62
N ALA A 42 -32.63 -32.69 50.37
CA ALA A 42 -32.27 -34.12 50.36
C ALA A 42 -31.96 -34.66 51.77
N ASP A 43 -31.56 -33.81 52.72
CA ASP A 43 -31.29 -34.21 54.11
C ASP A 43 -32.59 -34.55 54.86
N LYS A 44 -33.07 -35.79 54.69
CA LYS A 44 -34.13 -36.38 55.52
C LYS A 44 -33.56 -36.82 56.86
N ASN A 45 -33.53 -35.91 57.84
CA ASN A 45 -33.16 -36.27 59.19
C ASN A 45 -34.22 -37.16 59.89
N GLN A 46 -33.73 -38.02 60.78
CA GLN A 46 -34.37 -39.21 61.38
C GLN A 46 -35.59 -38.97 62.30
N TYR A 47 -36.28 -37.83 62.23
CA TYR A 47 -37.40 -37.52 63.12
C TYR A 47 -38.56 -36.80 62.41
N GLY A 48 -39.02 -37.34 61.29
CA GLY A 48 -40.41 -37.23 60.80
C GLY A 48 -41.07 -35.84 60.60
N GLN A 49 -40.37 -34.72 60.75
CA GLN A 49 -40.91 -33.37 60.54
C GLN A 49 -39.95 -32.51 59.72
N HIS A 50 -40.50 -31.85 58.71
CA HIS A 50 -39.77 -30.95 57.82
C HIS A 50 -39.46 -29.63 58.55
N ASP A 51 -38.18 -29.37 58.81
CA ASP A 51 -37.76 -28.17 59.55
C ASP A 51 -37.54 -26.98 58.58
N TYR A 52 -38.64 -26.32 58.21
CA TYR A 52 -38.66 -25.19 57.26
C TYR A 52 -37.82 -23.98 57.69
N ARG A 53 -37.40 -23.92 58.96
CA ARG A 53 -36.60 -22.81 59.52
C ARG A 53 -35.19 -22.76 58.94
N ASN A 54 -34.51 -23.90 58.85
CA ASN A 54 -33.15 -23.94 58.31
C ASN A 54 -33.14 -23.64 56.81
N LEU A 55 -34.15 -24.10 56.07
CA LEU A 55 -34.31 -23.78 54.65
C LEU A 55 -34.50 -22.26 54.42
N PHE A 56 -35.32 -21.62 55.25
CA PHE A 56 -35.57 -20.17 55.11
C PHE A 56 -34.34 -19.32 55.44
N VAL A 57 -33.57 -19.68 56.47
CA VAL A 57 -32.35 -18.95 56.84
C VAL A 57 -31.27 -19.10 55.77
N VAL A 58 -31.05 -20.33 55.29
CA VAL A 58 -30.06 -20.60 54.25
C VAL A 58 -30.49 -19.92 52.94
N GLY A 59 -31.71 -20.15 52.48
CA GLY A 59 -32.24 -19.51 51.26
C GLY A 59 -32.22 -17.99 51.32
N GLY A 60 -32.65 -17.40 52.44
CA GLY A 60 -32.68 -15.95 52.63
C GLY A 60 -31.28 -15.32 52.61
N SER A 61 -30.28 -15.96 53.22
CA SER A 61 -28.90 -15.46 53.23
C SER A 61 -28.26 -15.42 51.84
N TYR A 62 -28.57 -16.38 50.97
CA TYR A 62 -28.07 -16.39 49.59
C TYR A 62 -28.79 -15.40 48.67
N VAL A 63 -30.11 -15.19 48.87
CA VAL A 63 -30.83 -14.13 48.17
C VAL A 63 -30.23 -12.76 48.51
N LEU A 64 -29.94 -12.52 49.78
CA LEU A 64 -29.27 -11.30 50.23
C LEU A 64 -27.87 -11.17 49.63
N LEU A 65 -27.08 -12.24 49.63
CA LEU A 65 -25.73 -12.25 49.04
C LEU A 65 -25.77 -11.96 47.53
N GLY A 66 -26.70 -12.57 46.79
CA GLY A 66 -26.88 -12.33 45.35
C GLY A 66 -27.27 -10.89 45.04
N LEU A 67 -28.15 -10.30 45.86
CA LEU A 67 -28.55 -8.90 45.73
C LEU A 67 -27.35 -7.96 45.98
N LEU A 68 -26.55 -8.24 47.01
CA LEU A 68 -25.36 -7.45 47.35
C LEU A 68 -24.29 -7.55 46.27
N ALA A 69 -24.07 -8.74 45.70
CA ALA A 69 -23.18 -8.96 44.56
C ALA A 69 -23.67 -8.21 43.30
N PHE A 70 -24.98 -8.24 43.03
CA PHE A 70 -25.57 -7.48 41.93
C PHE A 70 -25.36 -5.97 42.09
N ILE A 71 -25.60 -5.42 43.29
CA ILE A 71 -25.37 -4.00 43.59
C ILE A 71 -23.91 -3.62 43.35
N PHE A 72 -22.95 -4.41 43.86
CA PHE A 72 -21.53 -4.12 43.62
C PHE A 72 -21.15 -4.18 42.15
N SER A 73 -21.70 -5.13 41.42
CA SER A 73 -21.48 -5.29 39.97
C SER A 73 -22.04 -4.09 39.19
N CYS A 74 -23.26 -3.67 39.50
CA CYS A 74 -23.86 -2.45 38.95
C CYS A 74 -23.03 -1.20 39.30
N SER A 75 -22.59 -1.05 40.55
CA SER A 75 -21.76 0.08 41.00
C SER A 75 -20.49 0.23 40.17
N ARG A 76 -19.82 -0.89 39.85
CA ARG A 76 -18.63 -0.88 38.98
C ARG A 76 -18.96 -0.44 37.56
N LEU A 77 -20.06 -0.94 36.98
CA LEU A 77 -20.50 -0.55 35.64
C LEU A 77 -20.82 0.95 35.55
N PHE A 78 -21.53 1.48 36.55
CA PHE A 78 -21.86 2.91 36.61
C PHE A 78 -20.62 3.77 36.81
N THR A 79 -19.67 3.35 37.66
CA THR A 79 -18.43 4.09 37.89
C THR A 79 -17.58 4.21 36.62
N VAL A 80 -17.43 3.11 35.86
CA VAL A 80 -16.69 3.13 34.59
C VAL A 80 -17.37 4.04 33.57
N ARG A 81 -18.70 3.94 33.43
CA ARG A 81 -19.46 4.82 32.53
C ARG A 81 -19.36 6.28 32.94
N ARG A 82 -19.39 6.58 34.25
CA ARG A 82 -19.25 7.92 34.78
C ARG A 82 -17.85 8.49 34.52
N SER A 83 -16.79 7.68 34.68
CA SER A 83 -15.42 8.10 34.37
C SER A 83 -15.20 8.41 32.88
N LEU A 84 -15.83 7.66 31.97
CA LEU A 84 -15.78 7.95 30.53
C LEU A 84 -16.57 9.20 30.15
N ALA A 85 -17.65 9.50 30.88
CA ALA A 85 -18.42 10.72 30.70
C ALA A 85 -17.69 11.96 31.24
N ASP A 86 -16.78 11.77 32.20
CA ASP A 86 -15.98 12.84 32.82
C ASP A 86 -14.77 13.27 31.97
N ILE A 87 -14.45 12.52 30.90
CA ILE A 87 -13.43 12.94 29.93
C ILE A 87 -13.94 14.21 29.23
N PRO A 88 -13.30 15.37 29.40
CA PRO A 88 -13.72 16.59 28.73
C PRO A 88 -13.57 16.37 27.23
N LYS A 89 -14.70 16.36 26.52
CA LYS A 89 -14.69 16.31 25.05
C LYS A 89 -14.13 17.65 24.58
N LEU A 90 -13.01 17.61 23.86
CA LEU A 90 -12.45 18.79 23.21
C LEU A 90 -13.52 19.36 22.27
N HIS A 91 -14.19 20.42 22.69
CA HIS A 91 -15.19 21.10 21.87
C HIS A 91 -14.44 21.91 20.81
N ILE A 92 -14.33 21.33 19.62
CA ILE A 92 -13.87 22.06 18.43
C ILE A 92 -15.12 22.75 17.91
N PRO A 93 -15.18 24.09 17.93
CA PRO A 93 -16.40 24.78 17.56
C PRO A 93 -16.52 24.83 16.03
N ILE A 94 -17.24 23.83 15.51
CA ILE A 94 -17.50 23.64 14.08
C ILE A 94 -18.85 24.30 13.70
N SER A 95 -19.67 24.65 14.69
CA SER A 95 -21.02 25.17 14.51
C SER A 95 -21.03 26.69 14.33
N GLU A 96 -21.88 27.20 13.44
CA GLU A 96 -22.04 28.65 13.18
C GLU A 96 -22.53 29.42 14.43
N TYR A 97 -23.15 28.72 15.38
CA TYR A 97 -23.67 29.30 16.62
C TYR A 97 -22.62 29.49 17.72
N ASP A 98 -21.48 28.79 17.65
CA ASP A 98 -20.45 28.82 18.69
C ASP A 98 -19.47 30.00 18.51
N LEU A 99 -19.42 30.59 17.30
CA LEU A 99 -18.46 31.62 16.94
C LEU A 99 -19.12 32.85 16.32
N PRO A 100 -18.51 34.04 16.48
CA PRO A 100 -18.86 35.20 15.67
C PRO A 100 -18.74 34.87 14.18
N LYS A 101 -19.75 35.24 13.39
CA LYS A 101 -19.86 34.96 11.94
C LYS A 101 -18.58 35.27 11.15
N LYS A 102 -17.85 36.32 11.53
CA LYS A 102 -16.58 36.71 10.89
C LYS A 102 -15.48 35.65 11.06
N VAL A 103 -15.36 35.08 12.25
CA VAL A 103 -14.34 34.07 12.56
C VAL A 103 -14.71 32.73 11.92
N HIS A 104 -15.99 32.35 11.98
CA HIS A 104 -16.50 31.16 11.28
C HIS A 104 -16.22 31.23 9.77
N LYS A 105 -16.54 32.37 9.14
CA LYS A 105 -16.25 32.60 7.72
C LYS A 105 -14.77 32.46 7.39
N ARG A 106 -13.89 33.05 8.21
CA ARG A 106 -12.43 32.97 8.01
C ARG A 106 -11.89 31.54 8.13
N ILE A 107 -12.43 30.76 9.07
CA ILE A 107 -12.06 29.35 9.25
C ILE A 107 -12.53 28.52 8.05
N GLN A 108 -13.76 28.76 7.59
CA GLN A 108 -14.32 28.06 6.44
C GLN A 108 -13.55 28.38 5.15
N GLU A 109 -13.19 29.65 4.93
CA GLU A 109 -12.28 30.07 3.86
C GLU A 109 -10.95 29.32 3.92
N GLY A 110 -10.32 29.25 5.09
CA GLY A 110 -9.08 28.48 5.25
C GLY A 110 -9.24 26.99 4.91
N PHE A 111 -10.37 26.38 5.27
CA PHE A 111 -10.66 25.00 4.89
C PHE A 111 -10.90 24.82 3.39
N THR A 112 -11.58 25.75 2.74
CA THR A 112 -11.78 25.71 1.28
C THR A 112 -10.46 25.88 0.54
N ASP A 113 -9.61 26.79 1.03
CA ASP A 113 -8.29 27.04 0.44
C ASP A 113 -7.39 25.80 0.59
N ILE A 114 -7.33 25.20 1.78
CA ILE A 114 -6.55 23.98 2.01
C ILE A 114 -7.10 22.83 1.17
N ARG A 115 -8.42 22.70 1.05
CA ARG A 115 -9.06 21.68 0.20
C ARG A 115 -8.65 21.87 -1.25
N HIS A 116 -8.64 23.11 -1.74
CA HIS A 116 -8.23 23.45 -3.09
C HIS A 116 -6.74 23.18 -3.33
N ILE A 117 -5.87 23.59 -2.41
CA ILE A 117 -4.43 23.29 -2.46
C ILE A 117 -4.21 21.77 -2.49
N ARG A 118 -4.94 21.01 -1.66
CA ARG A 118 -4.85 19.55 -1.65
C ARG A 118 -5.23 18.95 -3.00
N SER A 119 -6.33 19.40 -3.62
CA SER A 119 -6.73 18.88 -4.93
C SER A 119 -5.72 19.24 -6.02
N LEU A 120 -5.07 20.40 -5.93
CA LEU A 120 -4.01 20.80 -6.87
C LEU A 120 -2.68 20.09 -6.60
N ALA A 121 -2.43 19.68 -5.36
CA ALA A 121 -1.22 18.98 -4.94
C ALA A 121 -1.34 17.45 -5.07
N GLU A 122 -2.45 16.94 -5.62
CA GLU A 122 -2.55 15.52 -5.96
C GLU A 122 -1.50 15.20 -7.02
N PRO A 123 -0.60 14.23 -6.77
CA PRO A 123 0.47 13.93 -7.72
C PRO A 123 -0.18 13.38 -8.99
N LYS A 124 0.04 14.08 -10.11
CA LYS A 124 -0.43 13.56 -11.39
C LYS A 124 0.40 12.33 -11.75
N PRO A 125 -0.16 11.39 -12.53
CA PRO A 125 0.62 10.23 -13.01
C PRO A 125 1.86 10.65 -13.83
N GLU A 126 1.87 11.86 -14.41
CA GLU A 126 3.05 12.44 -15.07
C GLU A 126 4.18 12.85 -14.10
N ASP A 127 3.84 13.22 -12.86
CA ASP A 127 4.77 13.69 -11.83
C ASP A 127 5.40 12.54 -11.04
N VAL A 128 4.81 11.34 -11.09
CA VAL A 128 5.32 10.11 -10.44
C VAL A 128 6.35 9.43 -11.33
N GLY A 129 7.44 10.13 -11.63
CA GLY A 129 8.59 9.59 -12.35
C GLY A 129 9.80 9.47 -11.44
N GLN A 130 9.89 8.42 -10.62
CA GLN A 130 11.15 8.12 -9.96
C GLN A 130 12.14 7.61 -11.01
N LEU A 131 13.26 8.33 -11.21
CA LEU A 131 14.36 7.90 -12.08
C LEU A 131 14.72 6.43 -11.75
N GLY A 132 14.87 5.59 -12.78
CA GLY A 132 15.19 4.16 -12.63
C GLY A 132 14.00 3.19 -12.60
N TRP A 133 12.77 3.68 -12.42
CA TRP A 133 11.54 2.89 -12.50
C TRP A 133 10.67 3.33 -13.67
N ALA A 134 9.97 2.36 -14.26
CA ALA A 134 8.94 2.65 -15.25
C ALA A 134 7.73 3.33 -14.62
N LYS A 135 7.09 4.21 -15.38
CA LYS A 135 5.89 4.93 -14.95
C LYS A 135 4.72 3.95 -14.74
N PRO A 136 3.93 4.10 -13.66
CA PRO A 136 2.72 3.30 -13.48
C PRO A 136 1.74 3.60 -14.62
N GLY A 137 1.20 2.57 -15.28
CA GLY A 137 0.39 2.68 -16.50
C GLY A 137 1.17 2.72 -17.83
N SER A 138 2.51 2.68 -17.81
CA SER A 138 3.31 2.43 -19.03
C SER A 138 3.35 0.92 -19.36
N GLU A 139 3.72 0.57 -20.59
CA GLU A 139 3.92 -0.82 -21.03
C GLU A 139 4.93 -1.58 -20.16
N PHE A 140 5.84 -0.85 -19.52
CA PHE A 140 6.87 -1.40 -18.63
C PHE A 140 6.53 -1.28 -17.14
N GLU A 141 5.27 -1.10 -16.77
CA GLU A 141 4.87 -0.91 -15.36
C GLU A 141 5.50 -1.96 -14.41
N GLY A 142 6.09 -1.47 -13.31
CA GLY A 142 6.75 -2.32 -12.31
C GLY A 142 8.15 -2.81 -12.68
N VAL A 143 8.69 -2.41 -13.85
CA VAL A 143 10.06 -2.72 -14.24
C VAL A 143 11.04 -1.69 -13.67
N ASN A 144 12.06 -2.17 -12.97
CA ASN A 144 13.25 -1.38 -12.64
C ASN A 144 14.28 -1.56 -13.76
N PHE A 145 14.65 -0.47 -14.42
CA PHE A 145 15.48 -0.50 -15.62
C PHE A 145 16.86 -1.10 -15.36
N LYS A 146 17.51 -0.70 -14.26
CA LYS A 146 18.83 -1.18 -13.86
C LYS A 146 18.85 -2.70 -13.62
N ARG A 147 17.85 -3.20 -12.89
CA ARG A 147 17.67 -4.62 -12.61
C ARG A 147 17.34 -5.41 -13.88
N ALA A 148 16.51 -4.84 -14.75
CA ALA A 148 16.18 -5.45 -16.04
C ALA A 148 17.42 -5.59 -16.92
N ILE A 149 18.20 -4.52 -17.10
CA ILE A 149 19.47 -4.56 -17.85
C ILE A 149 20.44 -5.56 -17.23
N THR A 150 20.64 -5.55 -15.90
CA THR A 150 21.59 -6.48 -15.25
C THR A 150 21.23 -7.95 -15.46
N ARG A 151 19.94 -8.28 -15.60
CA ARG A 151 19.48 -9.66 -15.86
C ARG A 151 19.79 -10.16 -17.27
N THR A 152 20.00 -9.25 -18.22
CA THR A 152 20.20 -9.61 -19.63
C THR A 152 21.46 -10.44 -19.86
N SER A 153 22.47 -10.35 -18.98
CA SER A 153 23.66 -11.21 -19.07
C SER A 153 23.33 -12.70 -18.99
N GLY A 154 22.38 -13.07 -18.13
CA GLY A 154 21.94 -14.45 -18.03
C GLY A 154 21.10 -14.92 -19.21
N ILE A 155 20.47 -13.99 -19.94
CA ILE A 155 19.72 -14.30 -21.17
C ILE A 155 20.70 -14.58 -22.31
N ILE A 156 21.72 -13.73 -22.47
CA ILE A 156 22.78 -13.94 -23.47
C ILE A 156 23.54 -15.25 -23.23
N GLU A 157 23.94 -15.52 -21.98
CA GLU A 157 24.64 -16.77 -21.64
C GLU A 157 23.79 -18.00 -21.99
N LYS A 158 22.48 -17.97 -21.69
CA LYS A 158 21.57 -19.06 -22.07
C LYS A 158 21.41 -19.18 -23.58
N ALA A 159 21.18 -18.07 -24.27
CA ALA A 159 21.04 -18.04 -25.72
C ALA A 159 22.29 -18.58 -26.44
N ALA A 160 23.48 -18.24 -25.93
CA ALA A 160 24.74 -18.74 -26.46
C ALA A 160 24.90 -20.26 -26.25
N ILE A 161 24.55 -20.79 -25.07
CA ILE A 161 24.59 -22.23 -24.77
C ILE A 161 23.59 -23.02 -25.62
N GLU A 162 22.41 -22.44 -25.89
CA GLU A 162 21.40 -23.05 -26.75
C GLU A 162 21.83 -23.11 -28.22
N MET A 163 22.59 -22.11 -28.67
CA MET A 163 23.15 -22.07 -30.03
C MET A 163 24.30 -23.09 -30.19
N ASP A 164 25.24 -23.12 -29.26
CA ASP A 164 26.32 -24.13 -29.21
C ASP A 164 26.70 -24.44 -27.76
N GLN A 165 26.82 -25.72 -27.43
CA GLN A 165 27.24 -26.15 -26.09
C GLN A 165 28.67 -25.72 -25.77
N ASP A 166 29.49 -25.40 -26.77
CA ASP A 166 30.86 -24.94 -26.58
C ASP A 166 30.95 -23.46 -26.12
N PHE A 167 29.87 -22.68 -26.23
CA PHE A 167 29.83 -21.27 -25.81
C PHE A 167 29.52 -21.06 -24.31
N VAL A 168 29.75 -22.06 -23.47
CA VAL A 168 29.61 -21.92 -22.01
C VAL A 168 30.67 -20.97 -21.47
N ARG A 169 30.24 -19.95 -20.72
CA ARG A 169 31.13 -19.02 -20.04
C ARG A 169 31.85 -19.69 -18.85
N PRO A 170 33.20 -19.75 -18.82
CA PRO A 170 33.94 -20.20 -17.64
C PRO A 170 33.85 -19.16 -16.50
N ALA A 171 33.85 -19.63 -15.25
CA ALA A 171 33.65 -18.76 -14.07
C ALA A 171 34.72 -17.68 -13.88
N TYR A 172 35.93 -17.88 -14.41
CA TYR A 172 37.04 -16.93 -14.29
C TYR A 172 37.02 -15.81 -15.37
N ILE A 173 36.15 -15.93 -16.39
CA ILE A 173 36.07 -14.94 -17.47
C ILE A 173 35.00 -13.90 -17.12
N PRO A 174 35.30 -12.59 -17.18
CA PRO A 174 34.30 -11.53 -16.96
C PRO A 174 33.30 -11.46 -18.12
N PHE A 175 32.11 -10.91 -17.84
CA PHE A 175 31.02 -10.88 -18.82
C PHE A 175 31.39 -10.08 -20.09
N ARG A 176 32.08 -8.94 -19.95
CA ARG A 176 32.59 -8.15 -21.09
C ARG A 176 33.43 -9.00 -22.05
N GLN A 177 34.46 -9.67 -21.52
CA GLN A 177 35.36 -10.50 -22.32
C GLN A 177 34.64 -11.70 -22.96
N TYR A 178 33.62 -12.23 -22.28
CA TYR A 178 32.78 -13.29 -22.83
C TYR A 178 31.96 -12.80 -24.04
N VAL A 179 31.28 -11.65 -23.95
CA VAL A 179 30.49 -11.12 -25.09
C VAL A 179 31.39 -10.68 -26.24
N GLU A 180 32.59 -10.14 -25.96
CA GLU A 180 33.58 -9.85 -27.00
C GLU A 180 34.02 -11.12 -27.76
N PHE A 181 34.21 -12.23 -27.06
CA PHE A 181 34.47 -13.53 -27.67
C PHE A 181 33.27 -13.98 -28.53
N LEU A 182 32.05 -13.88 -28.01
CA LEU A 182 30.84 -14.20 -28.78
C LEU A 182 30.70 -13.34 -30.05
N SER A 183 31.04 -12.05 -29.99
CA SER A 183 30.99 -11.14 -31.16
C SER A 183 31.86 -11.62 -32.32
N GLN A 184 33.04 -12.18 -32.03
CA GLN A 184 33.95 -12.72 -33.05
C GLN A 184 33.39 -13.97 -33.74
N HIS A 185 32.60 -14.77 -33.02
CA HIS A 185 32.04 -16.01 -33.52
C HIS A 185 30.65 -15.84 -34.17
N ILE A 186 29.87 -14.83 -33.76
CA ILE A 186 28.44 -14.69 -34.08
C ILE A 186 28.19 -13.65 -35.20
N LYS A 187 29.24 -13.13 -35.85
CA LYS A 187 29.14 -12.12 -36.94
C LYS A 187 28.31 -10.90 -36.54
N VAL A 188 28.39 -10.48 -35.28
CA VAL A 188 27.75 -9.25 -34.77
C VAL A 188 28.71 -8.09 -34.96
N ASP A 189 28.20 -6.94 -35.40
CA ASP A 189 29.02 -5.73 -35.45
C ASP A 189 29.49 -5.36 -34.03
N ARG A 190 30.79 -5.13 -33.91
CA ARG A 190 31.45 -4.80 -32.64
C ARG A 190 30.89 -3.51 -32.04
N SER A 191 30.51 -2.55 -32.88
CA SER A 191 29.93 -1.27 -32.45
C SER A 191 28.65 -1.43 -31.62
N ILE A 192 27.82 -2.41 -31.97
CA ILE A 192 26.55 -2.70 -31.29
C ILE A 192 26.80 -3.36 -29.94
N VAL A 193 27.78 -4.26 -29.90
CA VAL A 193 28.21 -4.97 -28.70
C VAL A 193 28.81 -4.02 -27.67
N ASP A 194 29.67 -3.10 -28.12
CA ASP A 194 30.30 -2.11 -27.24
C ASP A 194 29.25 -1.21 -26.57
N VAL A 195 28.26 -0.71 -27.32
CA VAL A 195 27.17 0.13 -26.78
C VAL A 195 26.32 -0.62 -25.75
N TYR A 196 26.01 -1.89 -26.00
CA TYR A 196 25.28 -2.71 -25.03
C TYR A 196 26.12 -2.97 -23.77
N LEU A 197 27.41 -3.31 -23.93
CA LEU A 197 28.31 -3.59 -22.81
C LEU A 197 28.51 -2.37 -21.92
N ASP A 198 28.68 -1.18 -22.50
CA ASP A 198 28.79 0.06 -21.74
C ASP A 198 27.50 0.37 -20.96
N GLY A 199 26.34 0.12 -21.57
CA GLY A 199 25.05 0.20 -20.90
C GLY A 199 24.90 -0.79 -19.75
N TYR A 200 25.36 -2.03 -19.93
CA TYR A 200 25.35 -3.07 -18.90
C TYR A 200 26.28 -2.75 -17.73
N GLU A 201 27.50 -2.30 -18.01
CA GLU A 201 28.48 -1.93 -16.98
C GLU A 201 28.02 -0.71 -16.21
N ARG A 202 27.44 0.29 -16.89
CA ARG A 202 26.78 1.41 -16.22
C ARG A 202 25.65 0.90 -15.33
N ALA A 203 24.80 -0.02 -15.79
CA ALA A 203 23.73 -0.59 -14.95
C ALA A 203 24.25 -1.38 -13.75
N ARG A 204 25.41 -2.02 -13.85
CA ARG A 204 25.94 -2.85 -12.76
C ARG A 204 26.79 -2.07 -11.76
N PHE A 205 27.58 -1.11 -12.23
CA PHE A 205 28.64 -0.46 -11.45
C PHE A 205 28.40 1.02 -11.16
N SER A 206 27.55 1.70 -11.94
CA SER A 206 27.25 3.12 -11.67
C SER A 206 26.23 3.27 -10.55
N GLN A 207 26.22 4.44 -9.91
CA GLN A 207 25.16 4.85 -8.97
C GLN A 207 24.00 5.53 -9.67
N ASP A 208 24.19 5.97 -10.91
CA ASP A 208 23.18 6.68 -11.68
C ASP A 208 22.01 5.76 -12.06
N GLU A 209 20.83 6.35 -12.13
CA GLU A 209 19.60 5.69 -12.58
C GLU A 209 19.34 5.94 -14.05
N PHE A 210 18.63 5.02 -14.70
CA PHE A 210 18.33 5.09 -16.13
C PHE A 210 16.99 5.76 -16.39
N THR A 211 16.95 6.53 -17.47
CA THR A 211 15.70 6.97 -18.08
C THR A 211 15.09 5.86 -18.94
N GLU A 212 13.78 5.94 -19.19
CA GLU A 212 13.08 4.98 -20.06
C GLU A 212 13.67 4.96 -21.48
N ALA A 213 14.05 6.12 -22.03
CA ALA A 213 14.65 6.20 -23.36
C ALA A 213 16.02 5.53 -23.45
N GLU A 214 16.88 5.73 -22.44
CA GLU A 214 18.19 5.05 -22.38
C GLU A 214 18.02 3.53 -22.24
N TYR A 215 17.08 3.09 -21.38
CA TYR A 215 16.75 1.69 -21.21
C TYR A 215 16.34 1.03 -22.53
N LEU A 216 15.41 1.65 -23.26
CA LEU A 216 14.96 1.13 -24.56
C LEU A 216 16.10 1.11 -25.59
N GLY A 217 16.97 2.12 -25.56
CA GLY A 217 18.18 2.15 -26.39
C GLY A 217 19.07 0.93 -26.14
N ILE A 218 19.39 0.63 -24.88
CA ILE A 218 20.23 -0.51 -24.50
C ILE A 218 19.56 -1.85 -24.87
N MET A 219 18.25 -1.97 -24.61
CA MET A 219 17.49 -3.18 -24.95
C MET A 219 17.36 -3.42 -26.46
N GLY A 220 17.32 -2.37 -27.27
CA GLY A 220 17.39 -2.51 -28.73
C GLY A 220 18.71 -3.14 -29.19
N HIS A 221 19.85 -2.68 -28.65
CA HIS A 221 21.15 -3.28 -29.00
C HIS A 221 21.25 -4.74 -28.53
N LEU A 222 20.68 -5.07 -27.36
CA LEU A 222 20.55 -6.44 -26.90
C LEU A 222 19.71 -7.30 -27.86
N ALA A 223 18.57 -6.79 -28.34
CA ALA A 223 17.69 -7.51 -29.24
C ALA A 223 18.42 -7.89 -30.54
N ILE A 224 19.21 -6.97 -31.10
CA ILE A 224 20.05 -7.25 -32.28
C ILE A 224 21.06 -8.37 -31.99
N ILE A 225 21.71 -8.35 -30.83
CA ILE A 225 22.64 -9.39 -30.40
C ILE A 225 21.90 -10.74 -30.29
N LEU A 226 20.76 -10.80 -29.63
CA LEU A 226 19.99 -12.04 -29.48
C LEU A 226 19.43 -12.56 -30.81
N ARG A 227 19.06 -11.67 -31.73
CA ARG A 227 18.63 -12.02 -33.09
C ARG A 227 19.77 -12.69 -33.85
N SER A 228 20.99 -12.17 -33.74
CA SER A 228 22.16 -12.78 -34.38
C SER A 228 22.48 -14.20 -33.85
N MET A 229 22.05 -14.50 -32.62
CA MET A 229 22.15 -15.83 -31.99
C MET A 229 20.97 -16.75 -32.35
N GLY A 230 19.96 -16.27 -33.07
CA GLY A 230 18.75 -17.03 -33.41
C GLY A 230 17.74 -17.18 -32.27
N TYR A 231 17.88 -16.40 -31.18
CA TYR A 231 17.04 -16.52 -29.98
C TYR A 231 15.70 -15.76 -30.08
N LEU A 232 15.63 -14.73 -30.92
CA LEU A 232 14.40 -13.96 -31.18
C LEU A 232 13.86 -14.25 -32.59
N THR A 233 12.55 -14.47 -32.72
CA THR A 233 11.88 -14.67 -34.01
C THR A 233 11.26 -13.37 -34.54
N ASP A 234 11.09 -13.24 -35.86
CA ASP A 234 10.67 -11.99 -36.54
C ASP A 234 9.33 -11.38 -36.03
N ASN A 235 8.51 -12.14 -35.30
CA ASN A 235 7.26 -11.64 -34.69
C ASN A 235 7.48 -10.68 -33.50
N ASP A 236 8.66 -10.67 -32.88
CA ASP A 236 8.99 -9.82 -31.74
C ASP A 236 9.58 -8.44 -32.18
N ALA A 237 9.75 -8.24 -33.49
CA ALA A 237 10.46 -7.09 -34.09
C ALA A 237 9.64 -5.81 -34.29
N VAL A 238 8.31 -5.85 -34.10
CA VAL A 238 7.43 -4.66 -34.24
C VAL A 238 7.80 -3.54 -33.24
N ILE A 239 8.55 -3.89 -32.19
CA ILE A 239 8.97 -3.01 -31.12
C ILE A 239 10.13 -2.08 -31.56
N GLU A 240 11.00 -2.46 -32.51
CA GLU A 240 12.22 -1.69 -32.87
C GLU A 240 11.97 -0.40 -33.69
N GLU A 241 11.06 -0.43 -34.67
CA GLU A 241 10.83 0.74 -35.56
C GLU A 241 10.20 1.93 -34.80
N SER A 242 9.41 1.64 -33.77
CA SER A 242 8.80 2.65 -32.89
C SER A 242 9.78 3.24 -31.86
N ILE A 243 10.78 2.47 -31.43
CA ILE A 243 11.75 2.85 -30.39
C ILE A 243 12.91 3.67 -30.97
N GLY A 244 13.43 3.30 -32.14
CA GLY A 244 14.57 4.00 -32.77
C GLY A 244 14.27 5.47 -33.06
N SER A 245 13.04 5.78 -33.49
CA SER A 245 12.57 7.15 -33.75
C SER A 245 12.44 8.00 -32.47
N ARG A 246 12.01 7.38 -31.35
CA ARG A 246 11.86 8.04 -30.04
C ARG A 246 13.21 8.31 -29.36
N ALA A 247 14.17 7.39 -29.45
CA ALA A 247 15.51 7.54 -28.88
C ALA A 247 16.42 8.51 -29.67
N ALA A 248 16.22 8.66 -30.98
CA ALA A 248 16.90 9.69 -31.78
C ALA A 248 16.43 11.10 -31.42
N SER A 249 15.13 11.27 -31.17
CA SER A 249 14.55 12.55 -30.77
C SER A 249 14.98 13.01 -29.37
N SER A 250 15.17 12.08 -28.42
CA SER A 250 15.57 12.43 -27.04
C SER A 250 17.05 12.85 -26.91
N ARG A 251 17.95 12.30 -27.74
CA ARG A 251 19.39 12.70 -27.77
C ARG A 251 19.58 14.18 -28.14
N ILE A 252 18.70 14.73 -28.98
CA ILE A 252 18.75 16.15 -29.37
C ILE A 252 18.43 17.06 -28.17
N TYR A 253 17.45 16.70 -27.34
CA TYR A 253 17.08 17.45 -26.14
C TYR A 253 18.10 17.30 -24.99
N ALA A 254 18.70 16.12 -24.81
CA ALA A 254 19.70 15.90 -23.76
C ALA A 254 21.01 16.68 -23.99
N SER A 255 21.42 16.90 -25.25
CA SER A 255 22.63 17.66 -25.57
C SER A 255 22.50 19.17 -25.28
N SER A 256 21.27 19.71 -25.23
CA SER A 256 21.02 21.14 -24.99
C SER A 256 20.92 21.50 -23.50
N GLY A 257 20.85 20.52 -22.60
CA GLY A 257 20.64 20.74 -21.16
C GLY A 257 21.92 20.86 -20.31
N SER A 258 23.11 20.63 -20.89
CA SER A 258 24.37 20.51 -20.12
C SER A 258 25.10 21.84 -19.87
N SER A 259 24.54 23.00 -20.24
CA SER A 259 25.24 24.31 -20.20
C SER A 259 24.61 25.37 -19.30
N MET A 260 23.80 25.03 -18.30
CA MET A 260 23.22 26.04 -17.40
C MET A 260 22.88 25.46 -16.02
N ALA A 261 23.90 25.33 -15.15
CA ALA A 261 23.68 25.10 -13.73
C ALA A 261 24.83 25.72 -12.92
N ASP A 262 24.94 27.06 -12.98
CA ASP A 262 25.60 27.84 -11.93
C ASP A 262 24.96 29.25 -11.91
N SER A 263 23.83 29.35 -11.22
CA SER A 263 23.27 30.63 -10.78
C SER A 263 22.19 30.39 -9.72
N GLU A 264 22.54 30.65 -8.46
CA GLU A 264 21.62 30.74 -7.34
C GLU A 264 20.52 31.79 -7.62
N VAL A 265 19.28 31.33 -7.76
CA VAL A 265 18.10 32.22 -7.78
C VAL A 265 17.51 32.28 -6.38
N LYS A 266 17.81 33.38 -5.69
CA LYS A 266 17.20 33.81 -4.43
C LYS A 266 15.75 34.21 -4.69
N ILE A 267 14.80 33.30 -4.44
CA ILE A 267 13.37 33.59 -4.55
C ILE A 267 12.94 34.51 -3.39
N ARG A 268 12.70 35.79 -3.70
CA ARG A 268 12.00 36.75 -2.85
C ARG A 268 10.51 36.64 -3.16
N GLY A 269 9.69 36.49 -2.13
CA GLY A 269 8.25 36.21 -2.24
C GLY A 269 7.44 37.25 -3.00
N GLY A 270 6.43 36.75 -3.73
CA GLY A 270 5.36 37.52 -4.35
C GLY A 270 4.38 36.57 -5.02
N TYR A 271 3.18 36.42 -4.47
CA TYR A 271 2.10 35.65 -5.09
C TYR A 271 1.33 36.56 -6.06
N ILE A 272 1.32 36.21 -7.35
CA ILE A 272 0.35 36.72 -8.32
C ILE A 272 -0.84 35.77 -8.31
N VAL A 273 -2.01 36.30 -7.96
CA VAL A 273 -3.31 35.63 -8.10
C VAL A 273 -3.74 35.78 -9.55
N GLN A 274 -4.05 34.66 -10.23
CA GLN A 274 -4.67 34.68 -11.55
C GLN A 274 -6.03 33.98 -11.44
N ASP A 275 -7.06 34.79 -11.68
CA ASP A 275 -8.47 34.48 -11.53
C ASP A 275 -8.96 33.53 -12.64
N GLY A 276 -9.95 32.72 -12.30
CA GLY A 276 -10.41 31.59 -13.11
C GLY A 276 -11.26 31.96 -14.32
N SER A 277 -11.34 31.01 -15.25
CA SER A 277 -12.46 30.90 -16.19
C SER A 277 -12.79 29.44 -16.41
N ASP A 278 -13.98 29.06 -15.92
CA ASP A 278 -14.66 27.77 -16.08
C ASP A 278 -14.83 27.38 -17.56
N SER A 279 -14.61 26.10 -17.85
CA SER A 279 -15.30 25.43 -18.96
C SER A 279 -15.48 23.95 -18.63
N GLY A 280 -16.73 23.55 -18.41
CA GLY A 280 -17.11 22.16 -18.16
C GLY A 280 -16.94 21.26 -19.39
N LEU A 281 -16.54 20.01 -19.14
CA LEU A 281 -16.51 18.91 -20.12
C LEU A 281 -16.70 17.59 -19.36
N SER A 282 -17.93 17.11 -19.24
CA SER A 282 -18.54 16.03 -20.04
C SER A 282 -18.37 14.63 -19.42
N ASP A 283 -19.42 14.21 -18.70
CA ASP A 283 -19.64 12.92 -18.03
C ASP A 283 -19.77 11.70 -18.99
N ASN A 284 -19.22 11.77 -20.21
CA ASN A 284 -19.44 10.75 -21.24
C ASN A 284 -18.27 9.78 -21.44
N ALA A 285 -17.12 10.02 -20.81
CA ALA A 285 -15.93 9.16 -20.94
C ALA A 285 -15.95 7.94 -20.00
N GLU A 286 -16.72 7.99 -18.91
CA GLU A 286 -16.67 6.96 -17.86
C GLU A 286 -17.47 5.70 -18.21
N LYS A 287 -18.43 5.77 -19.14
CA LYS A 287 -19.27 4.62 -19.52
C LYS A 287 -18.63 3.69 -20.56
N HIS A 288 -17.66 4.18 -21.34
CA HIS A 288 -16.99 3.38 -22.36
C HIS A 288 -15.83 2.53 -21.82
N SER A 289 -15.23 2.90 -20.68
CA SER A 289 -14.14 2.12 -20.09
C SER A 289 -14.66 0.83 -19.43
N ILE A 290 -15.82 0.87 -18.77
CA ILE A 290 -16.37 -0.24 -17.98
C ILE A 290 -16.75 -1.45 -18.86
N LEU A 291 -17.19 -1.22 -20.11
CA LEU A 291 -17.58 -2.30 -21.04
C LEU A 291 -16.37 -3.04 -21.64
N SER A 292 -15.17 -2.45 -21.62
CA SER A 292 -13.96 -3.09 -22.17
C SER A 292 -13.35 -4.13 -21.22
N TRP A 293 -13.59 -4.02 -19.91
CA TRP A 293 -12.97 -4.90 -18.91
C TRP A 293 -13.66 -6.28 -18.78
N GLU A 294 -14.94 -6.41 -19.14
CA GLU A 294 -15.65 -7.70 -19.07
C GLU A 294 -15.32 -8.64 -20.25
N SER A 295 -14.92 -8.10 -21.40
CA SER A 295 -14.53 -8.91 -22.56
C SER A 295 -13.16 -9.59 -22.38
N ALA A 296 -12.23 -8.95 -21.67
CA ALA A 296 -10.89 -9.50 -21.44
C ALA A 296 -10.86 -10.64 -20.40
N ARG A 297 -11.87 -10.76 -19.54
CA ARG A 297 -11.94 -11.82 -18.51
C ARG A 297 -12.47 -13.16 -19.04
N ARG A 298 -13.03 -13.22 -20.26
CA ARG A 298 -13.58 -14.46 -20.85
C ARG A 298 -12.59 -15.28 -21.68
N MET A 299 -11.31 -14.89 -21.74
CA MET A 299 -10.28 -15.56 -22.54
C MET A 299 -9.19 -16.26 -21.70
N ASN A 300 -9.48 -16.63 -20.45
CA ASN A 300 -8.64 -17.50 -19.65
C ASN A 300 -9.45 -18.67 -19.09
#